data_AF-A0A561W1N8-F1
#
_entry.id   AF-A0A561W1N8-F1
#
_cell.length_a   1.000
_cell.length_b   1.000
_cell.length_c   1.000
_cell.angle_alpha   90.00
_cell.angle_beta   90.00
_cell.angle_gamma   90.00
#
_symmetry.space_group_name_H-M   'P 1'
#
loop_
_entity.id
_entity.type
_entity.pdbx_description
1 polymer ?
#
loop_
_entity_poly.entity_id
_entity_poly.type
_entity_poly.pdbx_seq_one_letter_code
_entity_poly.pdbx_strand_id
1 'polypeptide(L)'
;MVGLGPGPLAAVCGVTAWEGAGLPGGVDLTGIVADQPYPMVFATVSGAHLYGFPSVDSDVDLRGAHLLPVRDLVGLAQPTETQTVMTDRDGVELDLVTHDLRKFVRLMLRRNGYVLEQLLSPLVVHTSAAHSALVGLAPSVLTRHHAHHYRGFAATQRRLFDRTGELKPLLYTFRALLTGVHLMRSGRVLAHLPSLLEAEPAPTYLPDLIAAKQAAEHGGLGDAVAGPVLDRDLAELASRLDQAHHETRLPEQPDGLAQLNELVVTARLSDRVSRALAETGVRPG
;
A
#
# COMPACT_ATOMS: atom_id res chain seq x y z
N MET A 1 -30.12 -8.44 7.76
CA MET A 1 -29.14 -9.21 8.56
C MET A 1 -28.43 -10.17 7.62
N VAL A 2 -27.46 -9.65 6.87
CA VAL A 2 -26.62 -10.41 5.94
C VAL A 2 -25.28 -10.52 6.64
N GLY A 3 -24.89 -11.73 7.01
CA GLY A 3 -23.64 -11.99 7.71
C GLY A 3 -22.46 -11.60 6.84
N LEU A 4 -21.75 -10.55 7.24
CA LEU A 4 -20.39 -10.28 6.80
C LEU A 4 -19.52 -11.37 7.42
N GLY A 5 -19.26 -12.43 6.65
CA GLY A 5 -18.21 -13.39 7.00
C GLY A 5 -16.86 -12.65 7.12
N PRO A 6 -15.90 -13.21 7.87
CA PRO A 6 -14.59 -12.58 8.05
C PRO A 6 -13.96 -12.34 6.67
N GLY A 7 -13.59 -11.10 6.38
CA GLY A 7 -12.94 -10.70 5.15
C GLY A 7 -11.58 -11.40 4.94
N PRO A 8 -11.05 -11.40 3.71
CA PRO A 8 -9.97 -12.29 3.27
C PRO A 8 -8.57 -11.99 3.86
N LEU A 9 -8.45 -11.10 4.84
CA LEU A 9 -7.17 -10.82 5.52
C LEU A 9 -6.85 -11.82 6.65
N ALA A 10 -7.75 -12.75 6.98
CA ALA A 10 -7.54 -13.73 8.02
C ALA A 10 -6.70 -14.96 7.60
N ALA A 11 -6.29 -15.08 6.34
CA ALA A 11 -5.54 -16.24 5.86
C ALA A 11 -4.26 -15.81 5.13
N VAL A 12 -3.14 -16.37 5.60
CA VAL A 12 -1.76 -16.24 5.10
C VAL A 12 -0.98 -15.00 5.58
N CYS A 13 -0.92 -14.79 6.89
CA CYS A 13 0.31 -14.26 7.51
C CYS A 13 1.22 -15.45 7.84
N GLY A 14 2.18 -15.75 6.98
CA GLY A 14 3.13 -16.83 7.19
C GLY A 14 4.31 -16.72 6.22
N VAL A 15 5.45 -17.30 6.60
CA VAL A 15 6.72 -17.32 5.85
C VAL A 15 6.53 -17.65 4.36
N THR A 16 5.55 -18.50 4.03
CA THR A 16 5.19 -18.89 2.65
C THR A 16 4.66 -17.74 1.78
N ALA A 17 3.97 -16.75 2.35
CA ALA A 17 3.54 -15.57 1.60
C ALA A 17 4.70 -14.62 1.30
N TRP A 18 5.73 -14.61 2.16
CA TRP A 18 6.90 -13.75 1.98
C TRP A 18 7.83 -14.30 0.90
N GLU A 19 8.09 -15.61 0.91
CA GLU A 19 8.85 -16.29 -0.14
C GLU A 19 8.17 -16.13 -1.51
N GLY A 20 6.84 -16.30 -1.57
CA GLY A 20 6.07 -16.07 -2.80
C GLY A 20 6.08 -14.63 -3.30
N ALA A 21 6.35 -13.66 -2.42
CA ALA A 21 6.51 -12.24 -2.77
C ALA A 21 7.95 -11.86 -3.12
N GLY A 22 8.86 -12.83 -3.22
CA GLY A 22 10.26 -12.61 -3.54
C GLY A 22 11.02 -11.86 -2.46
N LEU A 23 10.55 -11.85 -1.21
CA LEU A 23 11.27 -11.23 -0.10
C LEU A 23 12.52 -12.07 0.23
N PRO A 24 13.67 -11.44 0.47
CA PRO A 24 14.90 -12.15 0.81
C PRO A 24 14.74 -12.94 2.11
N GLY A 25 15.10 -14.22 2.06
CA GLY A 25 15.02 -15.11 3.21
C GLY A 25 16.01 -14.72 4.30
N GLY A 26 15.57 -14.76 5.56
CA GLY A 26 16.42 -14.50 6.72
C GLY A 26 16.55 -13.03 7.13
N VAL A 27 15.98 -12.08 6.38
CA VAL A 27 15.97 -10.66 6.78
C VAL A 27 15.07 -10.43 7.97
N ASP A 28 15.62 -9.82 9.03
CA ASP A 28 14.86 -9.44 10.21
C ASP A 28 14.02 -8.16 9.99
N LEU A 29 12.89 -8.32 9.30
CA LEU A 29 11.90 -7.26 9.12
C LEU A 29 11.20 -6.89 10.44
N THR A 30 11.25 -7.76 11.46
CA THR A 30 10.62 -7.47 12.76
C THR A 30 11.49 -6.55 13.63
N GLY A 31 12.81 -6.71 13.58
CA GLY A 31 13.77 -5.88 14.30
C GLY A 31 13.70 -4.42 13.90
N ILE A 32 13.61 -4.11 12.60
CA ILE A 32 13.46 -2.72 12.14
C ILE A 32 12.19 -2.05 12.70
N VAL A 33 11.10 -2.81 12.88
CA VAL A 33 9.86 -2.30 13.50
C VAL A 33 10.07 -2.10 15.01
N ALA A 34 10.74 -3.03 15.68
CA ALA A 34 11.02 -2.96 17.12
C ALA A 34 11.95 -1.79 17.49
N ASP A 35 12.85 -1.40 16.59
CA ASP A 35 13.80 -0.30 16.78
C ASP A 35 13.16 1.09 16.64
N GLN A 36 11.87 1.16 16.27
CA GLN A 36 11.19 2.44 16.09
C GLN A 36 10.91 3.15 17.43
N PRO A 37 11.09 4.47 17.50
CA PRO A 37 10.96 5.23 18.76
C PRO A 37 9.52 5.39 19.24
N TYR A 38 8.54 5.04 18.42
CA TYR A 38 7.11 5.20 18.71
C TYR A 38 6.39 3.86 18.56
N PRO A 39 5.32 3.61 19.36
CA PRO A 39 4.50 2.43 19.19
C PRO A 39 3.94 2.34 17.78
N MET A 40 4.22 1.21 17.14
CA MET A 40 3.81 0.92 15.78
C MET A 40 2.36 0.45 15.77
N VAL A 41 1.53 1.08 14.95
CA VAL A 41 0.16 0.62 14.66
C VAL A 41 0.23 -0.55 13.69
N PHE A 42 1.01 -0.41 12.62
CA PHE A 42 1.29 -1.47 11.66
C PHE A 42 2.53 -1.15 10.83
N ALA A 43 3.10 -2.18 10.23
CA ALA A 43 4.05 -2.08 9.13
C ALA A 43 3.75 -3.19 8.12
N THR A 44 3.65 -2.84 6.85
CA THR A 44 3.45 -3.77 5.74
C THR A 44 4.49 -3.54 4.66
N VAL A 45 4.77 -4.57 3.87
CA VAL A 45 5.59 -4.45 2.68
C VAL A 45 4.79 -3.76 1.57
N SER A 46 5.45 -2.85 0.86
CA SER A 46 4.95 -2.13 -0.31
C SER A 46 5.91 -2.34 -1.50
N GLY A 47 5.86 -1.46 -2.50
CA GLY A 47 6.83 -1.48 -3.59
C GLY A 47 6.76 -2.73 -4.46
N ALA A 48 7.89 -3.07 -5.07
CA ALA A 48 7.97 -4.13 -6.09
C ALA A 48 7.49 -5.50 -5.57
N HIS A 49 7.74 -5.82 -4.30
CA HIS A 49 7.26 -7.04 -3.64
C HIS A 49 5.73 -7.09 -3.54
N LEU A 50 5.08 -6.00 -3.08
CA LEU A 50 3.62 -5.92 -3.08
C LEU A 50 3.03 -5.97 -4.49
N TYR A 51 3.71 -5.34 -5.45
CA TYR A 51 3.21 -5.22 -6.81
C TYR A 51 3.48 -6.45 -7.69
N GLY A 52 4.31 -7.40 -7.23
CA GLY A 52 4.50 -8.70 -7.89
C GLY A 52 5.56 -8.72 -8.98
N PHE A 53 6.52 -7.81 -8.94
CA PHE A 53 7.64 -7.78 -9.88
C PHE A 53 8.97 -7.30 -9.24
N PRO A 54 9.35 -7.82 -8.05
CA PRO A 54 10.67 -7.54 -7.48
C PRO A 54 11.77 -8.19 -8.33
N SER A 55 12.87 -7.49 -8.56
CA SER A 55 14.13 -8.09 -8.98
C SER A 55 14.91 -8.64 -7.77
N VAL A 56 15.97 -9.39 -8.04
CA VAL A 56 16.84 -10.00 -7.02
C VAL A 56 17.45 -8.96 -6.06
N ASP A 57 17.70 -7.76 -6.56
CA ASP A 57 18.29 -6.59 -5.90
C ASP A 57 17.25 -5.55 -5.46
N SER A 58 15.95 -5.86 -5.52
CA SER A 58 14.93 -4.90 -5.10
C SER A 58 14.99 -4.62 -3.60
N ASP A 59 15.00 -3.34 -3.25
CA ASP A 59 14.81 -2.86 -1.89
C ASP A 59 13.49 -3.35 -1.30
N VAL A 60 13.46 -3.54 0.03
CA VAL A 60 12.23 -3.82 0.75
C VAL A 60 11.63 -2.52 1.28
N ASP A 61 10.62 -2.03 0.56
CA ASP A 61 9.78 -0.92 0.98
C ASP A 61 8.86 -1.35 2.13
N LEU A 62 9.06 -0.81 3.34
CA LEU A 62 8.13 -0.92 4.44
C LEU A 62 7.33 0.36 4.61
N ARG A 63 6.02 0.23 4.80
CA ARG A 63 5.11 1.36 4.98
C ARG A 63 4.18 1.11 6.15
N GLY A 64 3.87 2.14 6.93
CA GLY A 64 3.13 1.93 8.16
C GLY A 64 2.58 3.17 8.84
N ALA A 65 2.05 2.96 10.03
CA ALA A 65 1.63 4.04 10.92
C ALA A 65 2.14 3.82 12.34
N HIS A 66 2.39 4.91 13.06
CA HIS A 66 2.82 4.94 14.46
C HIS A 66 1.97 5.91 15.29
N LEU A 67 2.12 5.87 16.61
CA LEU A 67 1.48 6.82 17.53
C LEU A 67 2.51 7.81 18.09
N LEU A 68 2.42 9.07 17.65
CA LEU A 68 3.14 10.14 18.35
C LEU A 68 2.55 10.37 19.76
N PRO A 69 3.36 10.79 20.74
CA PRO A 69 2.87 11.25 22.03
C PRO A 69 1.80 12.34 21.89
N VAL A 70 0.73 12.28 22.69
CA VAL A 70 -0.35 13.28 22.65
C VAL A 70 0.18 14.71 22.87
N ARG A 71 1.19 14.87 23.74
CA ARG A 71 1.81 16.17 24.02
C ARG A 71 2.39 16.83 22.76
N ASP A 72 2.89 16.03 21.82
CA ASP A 72 3.51 16.52 20.58
C ASP A 72 2.44 17.00 19.58
N LEU A 73 1.20 16.50 19.71
CA LEU A 73 0.08 16.83 18.82
C LEU A 73 -0.76 18.02 19.30
N VAL A 74 -0.76 18.30 20.61
CA VAL A 74 -1.53 19.39 21.23
C VAL A 74 -0.67 20.62 21.56
N GLY A 75 0.66 20.51 21.40
CA GLY A 75 1.58 21.63 21.54
C GLY A 75 1.48 22.64 20.39
N LEU A 76 2.11 23.81 20.57
CA LEU A 76 2.13 24.87 19.56
C LEU A 76 3.01 24.55 18.34
N ALA A 77 4.03 23.71 18.52
CA ALA A 77 4.92 23.30 17.45
C ALA A 77 4.20 22.35 16.48
N GLN A 78 4.46 22.46 15.18
CA GLN A 78 3.98 21.47 14.23
C GLN A 78 4.68 20.12 14.48
N PRO A 79 3.94 19.03 14.71
CA PRO A 79 4.54 17.72 14.92
C PRO A 79 5.21 17.20 13.65
N THR A 80 6.33 16.49 13.82
CA THR A 80 6.93 15.69 12.74
C THR A 80 6.16 14.38 12.61
N GLU A 81 5.08 14.41 11.83
CA GLU A 81 4.13 13.28 11.66
C GLU A 81 4.65 12.17 10.74
N THR A 82 5.92 12.16 10.33
CA THR A 82 6.48 11.14 9.42
C THR A 82 7.89 10.80 9.81
N GLN A 83 8.16 9.50 9.91
CA GLN A 83 9.48 8.95 10.16
C GLN A 83 9.92 8.17 8.93
N THR A 84 11.17 8.35 8.54
CA THR A 84 11.82 7.63 7.44
C THR A 84 13.10 7.04 7.97
N VAL A 85 13.30 5.75 7.76
CA VAL A 85 14.50 5.01 8.13
C VAL A 85 14.97 4.23 6.92
N MET A 86 16.16 4.57 6.44
CA MET A 86 16.87 3.79 5.42
C MET A 86 18.03 3.06 6.09
N THR A 87 18.10 1.75 5.94
CA THR A 87 19.16 0.92 6.54
C THR A 87 19.46 -0.27 5.65
N ASP A 88 20.71 -0.70 5.62
CA ASP A 88 21.06 -2.05 5.16
C ASP A 88 20.93 -3.00 6.35
N ARG A 89 20.25 -4.14 6.16
CA ARG A 89 20.27 -5.26 7.10
C ARG A 89 20.46 -6.56 6.35
N ASP A 90 21.48 -7.30 6.74
CA ASP A 90 21.84 -8.58 6.13
C ASP A 90 22.04 -8.48 4.61
N GLY A 91 22.56 -7.33 4.13
CA GLY A 91 22.80 -7.05 2.72
C GLY A 91 21.55 -6.69 1.91
N VAL A 92 20.47 -6.30 2.59
CA VAL A 92 19.22 -5.87 1.99
C VAL A 92 18.91 -4.44 2.41
N GLU A 93 18.71 -3.57 1.41
CA GLU A 93 18.28 -2.20 1.63
C GLU A 93 16.80 -2.18 2.07
N LEU A 94 16.55 -1.62 3.25
CA LEU A 94 15.23 -1.44 3.84
C LEU A 94 14.90 0.05 3.88
N ASP A 95 13.75 0.42 3.29
CA ASP A 95 13.18 1.77 3.41
C ASP A 95 11.86 1.70 4.19
N LEU A 96 11.90 2.09 5.47
CA LEU A 96 10.72 2.20 6.31
C LEU A 96 10.21 3.64 6.33
N VAL A 97 8.99 3.86 5.86
CA VAL A 97 8.28 5.14 5.98
C VAL A 97 6.99 4.94 6.76
N THR A 98 6.86 5.65 7.88
CA THR A 98 5.66 5.58 8.72
C THR A 98 5.10 6.96 8.98
N HIS A 99 3.78 7.04 9.09
CA HIS A 99 3.08 8.27 9.43
C HIS A 99 2.46 8.17 10.81
N ASP A 100 2.34 9.30 11.52
CA ASP A 100 1.44 9.35 12.67
C ASP A 100 0.03 8.90 12.26
N LEU A 101 -0.64 8.11 13.10
CA LEU A 101 -1.97 7.55 12.82
C LEU A 101 -2.99 8.62 12.40
N ARG A 102 -2.94 9.82 12.98
CA ARG A 102 -3.83 10.93 12.60
C ARG A 102 -3.55 11.38 11.17
N LYS A 103 -2.28 11.52 10.78
CA LYS A 103 -1.88 11.86 9.42
C LYS A 103 -2.27 10.75 8.45
N PHE A 104 -2.03 9.49 8.80
CA PHE A 104 -2.38 8.34 7.96
C PHE A 104 -3.89 8.32 7.65
N VAL A 105 -4.74 8.45 8.66
CA VAL A 105 -6.20 8.52 8.50
C VAL A 105 -6.65 9.73 7.67
N ARG A 106 -6.02 10.90 7.86
CA ARG A 106 -6.28 12.08 7.00
C ARG A 106 -5.93 11.81 5.53
N LEU A 107 -4.91 11.01 5.25
CA LEU A 107 -4.54 10.62 3.89
C LEU A 107 -5.54 9.60 3.31
N MET A 108 -6.02 8.64 4.11
CA MET A 108 -7.08 7.70 3.71
C MET A 108 -8.34 8.44 3.21
N LEU A 109 -8.73 9.52 3.92
CA LEU A 109 -9.89 10.34 3.57
C LEU A 109 -9.70 11.21 2.31
N ARG A 110 -8.48 11.27 1.75
CA ARG A 110 -8.12 12.11 0.59
C ARG A 110 -7.96 11.30 -0.70
N ARG A 111 -8.79 10.27 -0.90
CA ARG A 111 -8.83 9.45 -2.12
C ARG A 111 -7.44 8.94 -2.57
N ASN A 112 -6.58 8.64 -1.59
CA ASN A 112 -5.19 8.29 -1.81
C ASN A 112 -5.06 6.76 -1.94
N GLY A 113 -5.08 6.27 -3.18
CA GLY A 113 -4.94 4.83 -3.48
C GLY A 113 -3.67 4.23 -2.91
N TYR A 114 -2.55 4.96 -2.97
CA TYR A 114 -1.27 4.50 -2.42
C TYR A 114 -1.34 4.18 -0.92
N VAL A 115 -2.01 5.01 -0.12
CA VAL A 115 -2.18 4.76 1.33
C VAL A 115 -3.07 3.54 1.59
N LEU A 116 -4.05 3.28 0.73
CA LEU A 116 -4.88 2.08 0.82
C LEU A 116 -4.12 0.82 0.42
N GLU A 117 -3.24 0.89 -0.58
CA GLU A 117 -2.35 -0.22 -0.96
C GLU A 117 -1.40 -0.59 0.18
N GLN A 118 -0.90 0.40 0.94
CA GLN A 118 -0.11 0.16 2.15
C GLN A 118 -0.94 -0.52 3.25
N LEU A 119 -2.11 0.04 3.57
CA LEU A 119 -3.00 -0.50 4.62
C LEU A 119 -3.48 -1.92 4.31
N LEU A 120 -3.79 -2.20 3.05
CA LEU A 120 -4.40 -3.45 2.61
C LEU A 120 -3.38 -4.46 2.05
N SER A 121 -2.09 -4.16 2.15
CA SER A 121 -1.04 -5.09 1.76
C SER A 121 -1.18 -6.40 2.54
N PRO A 122 -1.21 -7.57 1.87
CA PRO A 122 -1.26 -8.87 2.54
C PRO A 122 0.08 -9.22 3.21
N LEU A 123 1.16 -8.51 2.88
CA LEU A 123 2.51 -8.76 3.36
C LEU A 123 2.74 -7.99 4.67
N VAL A 124 2.11 -8.48 5.73
CA VAL A 124 2.12 -7.84 7.05
C VAL A 124 3.39 -8.22 7.82
N VAL A 125 4.16 -7.21 8.24
CA VAL A 125 5.35 -7.36 9.10
C VAL A 125 4.96 -7.13 10.57
N HIS A 126 4.12 -6.13 10.82
CA HIS A 126 3.60 -5.82 12.15
C HIS A 126 2.14 -5.38 12.08
N THR A 127 1.36 -5.76 13.08
CA THR A 127 -0.07 -5.46 13.16
C THR A 127 -0.50 -5.18 14.59
N SER A 128 -1.64 -4.51 14.73
CA SER A 128 -2.30 -4.23 16.01
C SER A 128 -3.82 -4.28 15.86
N ALA A 129 -4.55 -4.23 16.98
CA ALA A 129 -6.01 -4.11 16.94
C ALA A 129 -6.47 -2.86 16.16
N ALA A 130 -5.72 -1.76 16.27
CA ALA A 130 -6.01 -0.53 15.52
C ALA A 130 -5.79 -0.73 14.00
N HIS A 131 -4.79 -1.52 13.60
CA HIS A 131 -4.61 -1.88 12.19
C HIS A 131 -5.80 -2.69 11.66
N SER A 132 -6.22 -3.73 12.37
CA SER A 132 -7.38 -4.54 11.97
C SER A 132 -8.66 -3.70 11.87
N ALA A 133 -8.85 -2.73 12.77
CA ALA A 133 -9.97 -1.80 12.71
C ALA A 133 -9.88 -0.84 11.51
N LEU A 134 -8.69 -0.31 11.18
CA LEU A 134 -8.47 0.51 9.98
C LEU A 134 -8.81 -0.27 8.71
N VAL A 135 -8.32 -1.51 8.60
CA VAL A 135 -8.63 -2.42 7.48
C VAL A 135 -10.15 -2.59 7.34
N GLY A 136 -10.86 -2.85 8.45
CA GLY A 136 -12.31 -2.99 8.44
C GLY A 136 -13.06 -1.72 8.00
N LEU A 137 -12.46 -0.55 8.23
CA LEU A 137 -12.99 0.75 7.82
C LEU A 137 -12.52 1.16 6.41
N ALA A 138 -11.59 0.47 5.77
CA ALA A 138 -11.09 0.85 4.45
C ALA A 138 -12.19 0.99 3.38
N PRO A 139 -13.24 0.13 3.32
CA PRO A 139 -14.33 0.32 2.36
C PRO A 139 -15.07 1.65 2.49
N SER A 140 -15.16 2.21 3.71
CA SER A 140 -15.86 3.47 4.02
C SER A 140 -15.14 4.73 3.53
N VAL A 141 -13.91 4.59 3.04
CA VAL A 141 -13.16 5.71 2.45
C VAL A 141 -13.01 5.60 0.94
N LEU A 142 -13.45 4.50 0.33
CA LEU A 142 -13.41 4.31 -1.11
C LEU A 142 -14.43 5.21 -1.79
N THR A 143 -13.96 5.93 -2.81
CA THR A 143 -14.78 6.86 -3.59
C THR A 143 -14.49 6.68 -5.06
N ARG A 144 -15.45 7.06 -5.91
CA ARG A 144 -15.25 7.09 -7.37
C ARG A 144 -14.03 7.92 -7.79
N HIS A 145 -13.63 8.91 -6.99
CA HIS A 145 -12.49 9.78 -7.29
C HIS A 145 -11.12 9.13 -7.08
N HIS A 146 -11.04 7.89 -6.60
CA HIS A 146 -9.79 7.12 -6.65
C HIS A 146 -9.34 6.85 -8.09
N ALA A 147 -10.26 6.82 -9.05
CA ALA A 147 -9.89 6.75 -10.47
C ALA A 147 -8.94 7.90 -10.88
N HIS A 148 -9.14 9.11 -10.36
CA HIS A 148 -8.25 10.25 -10.62
C HIS A 148 -6.85 10.04 -10.05
N HIS A 149 -6.74 9.46 -8.85
CA HIS A 149 -5.46 9.12 -8.25
C HIS A 149 -4.69 8.14 -9.13
N TYR A 150 -5.34 7.03 -9.51
CA TYR A 150 -4.71 6.00 -10.33
C TYR A 150 -4.33 6.49 -11.73
N ARG A 151 -5.20 7.28 -12.37
CA ARG A 151 -4.89 7.93 -13.66
C ARG A 151 -3.70 8.87 -13.55
N GLY A 152 -3.68 9.73 -12.52
CA GLY A 152 -2.60 10.69 -12.30
C GLY A 152 -1.26 10.01 -11.98
N PHE A 153 -1.29 8.92 -11.20
CA PHE A 153 -0.12 8.11 -10.91
C PHE A 153 0.40 7.42 -12.17
N ALA A 154 -0.47 6.78 -12.94
CA ALA A 154 -0.12 6.15 -14.22
C ALA A 154 0.51 7.16 -15.19
N ALA A 155 -0.04 8.37 -15.31
CA ALA A 155 0.53 9.41 -16.16
C ALA A 155 1.94 9.85 -15.72
N THR A 156 2.17 9.94 -14.40
CA THR A 156 3.50 10.26 -13.86
C THR A 156 4.52 9.17 -14.20
N GLN A 157 4.13 7.91 -14.02
CA GLN A 157 4.99 6.75 -14.29
C GLN A 157 5.26 6.57 -15.78
N ARG A 158 4.25 6.83 -16.63
CA ARG A 158 4.40 6.84 -18.08
C ARG A 158 5.43 7.88 -18.54
N ARG A 159 5.36 9.10 -18.02
CA ARG A 159 6.36 10.15 -18.32
C ARG A 159 7.75 9.79 -17.83
N LEU A 160 7.87 9.04 -16.73
CA LEU A 160 9.15 8.54 -16.27
C LEU A 160 9.69 7.48 -17.23
N PHE A 161 8.85 6.53 -17.65
CA PHE A 161 9.20 5.55 -18.68
C PHE A 161 9.65 6.21 -19.99
N ASP A 162 8.91 7.20 -20.50
CA ASP A 162 9.27 7.88 -21.76
C ASP A 162 10.65 8.55 -21.69
N ARG A 163 11.12 8.91 -20.48
CA ARG A 163 12.45 9.51 -20.26
C ARG A 163 13.54 8.47 -20.04
N THR A 164 13.26 7.38 -19.33
CA THR A 164 14.30 6.42 -18.89
C THR A 164 14.34 5.14 -19.72
N GLY A 165 13.23 4.75 -20.34
CA GLY A 165 13.08 3.47 -21.04
C GLY A 165 13.02 2.24 -20.12
N GLU A 166 13.02 2.44 -18.80
CA GLU A 166 13.08 1.36 -17.81
C GLU A 166 11.74 0.64 -17.62
N LEU A 167 11.77 -0.69 -17.44
CA LEU A 167 10.55 -1.48 -17.26
C LEU A 167 9.77 -1.15 -15.97
N LYS A 168 10.45 -0.75 -14.89
CA LYS A 168 9.79 -0.50 -13.59
C LYS A 168 8.70 0.59 -13.69
N PRO A 169 8.98 1.81 -14.18
CA PRO A 169 7.93 2.81 -14.43
C PRO A 169 6.81 2.34 -15.38
N LEU A 170 7.14 1.53 -16.39
CA LEU A 170 6.14 1.00 -17.31
C LEU A 170 5.17 0.03 -16.61
N LEU A 171 5.70 -0.93 -15.86
CA LEU A 171 4.90 -1.89 -15.09
C LEU A 171 4.04 -1.18 -14.03
N TYR A 172 4.58 -0.14 -13.39
CA TYR A 172 3.81 0.71 -12.49
C TYR A 172 2.65 1.44 -13.19
N THR A 173 2.83 1.84 -14.45
CA THR A 173 1.77 2.45 -15.27
C THR A 173 0.63 1.46 -15.51
N PHE A 174 0.94 0.26 -16.00
CA PHE A 174 -0.05 -0.80 -16.21
C PHE A 174 -0.79 -1.17 -14.93
N ARG A 175 -0.02 -1.42 -13.87
CA ARG A 175 -0.56 -1.76 -12.55
C ARG A 175 -1.53 -0.72 -12.05
N ALA A 176 -1.18 0.57 -12.11
CA ALA A 176 -2.02 1.63 -11.60
C ALA A 176 -3.33 1.75 -12.39
N LEU A 177 -3.29 1.64 -13.72
CA LEU A 177 -4.50 1.64 -14.54
C LEU A 177 -5.41 0.45 -14.22
N LEU A 178 -4.84 -0.76 -14.18
CA LEU A 178 -5.59 -1.98 -13.85
C LEU A 178 -6.16 -1.95 -12.42
N THR A 179 -5.38 -1.47 -11.44
CA THR A 179 -5.84 -1.29 -10.06
C THR A 179 -7.03 -0.35 -10.00
N GLY A 180 -6.95 0.77 -10.72
CA GLY A 180 -8.06 1.73 -10.82
C GLY A 180 -9.31 1.11 -11.43
N VAL A 181 -9.16 0.38 -12.54
CA VAL A 181 -10.30 -0.29 -13.21
C VAL A 181 -10.94 -1.30 -12.27
N HIS A 182 -10.14 -2.18 -11.67
CA HIS A 182 -10.59 -3.20 -10.73
C HIS A 182 -11.32 -2.58 -9.54
N LEU A 183 -10.76 -1.52 -8.95
CA LEU A 183 -11.36 -0.82 -7.81
C LEU A 183 -12.71 -0.21 -8.18
N MET A 184 -12.81 0.48 -9.32
CA MET A 184 -14.07 1.09 -9.75
C MET A 184 -15.16 0.05 -10.01
N ARG A 185 -14.81 -1.13 -10.51
CA ARG A 185 -15.74 -2.22 -10.80
C ARG A 185 -16.17 -3.01 -9.56
N SER A 186 -15.23 -3.29 -8.67
CA SER A 186 -15.43 -4.25 -7.57
C SER A 186 -15.63 -3.59 -6.20
N GLY A 187 -15.21 -2.33 -6.03
CA GLY A 187 -15.09 -1.69 -4.73
C GLY A 187 -13.97 -2.28 -3.86
N ARG A 188 -12.99 -2.96 -4.46
CA ARG A 188 -11.86 -3.58 -3.75
C ARG A 188 -10.53 -3.12 -4.34
N VAL A 189 -9.55 -2.87 -3.47
CA VAL A 189 -8.18 -2.56 -3.89
C VAL A 189 -7.42 -3.86 -4.15
N LEU A 190 -6.75 -3.95 -5.31
CA LEU A 190 -5.85 -5.03 -5.66
C LEU A 190 -4.61 -4.42 -6.31
N ALA A 191 -3.45 -4.50 -5.65
CA ALA A 191 -2.22 -3.86 -6.11
C ALA A 191 -1.26 -4.81 -6.85
N HIS A 192 -1.38 -6.12 -6.60
CA HIS A 192 -0.50 -7.14 -7.15
C HIS A 192 -0.77 -7.34 -8.64
N LEU A 193 0.19 -6.99 -9.50
CA LEU A 193 0.03 -6.98 -10.95
C LEU A 193 -0.30 -8.37 -11.52
N PRO A 194 0.39 -9.47 -11.16
CA PRO A 194 0.01 -10.80 -11.64
C PRO A 194 -1.46 -11.16 -11.34
N SER A 195 -1.95 -10.87 -10.13
CA SER A 195 -3.36 -11.09 -9.79
C SER A 195 -4.32 -10.16 -10.54
N LEU A 196 -3.88 -8.94 -10.89
CA LEU A 196 -4.65 -8.04 -11.76
C LEU A 196 -4.78 -8.61 -13.18
N LEU A 197 -3.77 -9.31 -13.70
CA LEU A 197 -3.84 -9.96 -15.03
C LEU A 197 -4.86 -11.11 -15.06
N GLU A 198 -5.13 -11.74 -13.92
CA GLU A 198 -6.19 -12.75 -13.77
C GLU A 198 -7.57 -12.11 -13.63
N ALA A 199 -7.65 -10.97 -12.95
CA ALA A 199 -8.92 -10.30 -12.62
C ALA A 199 -9.44 -9.36 -13.71
N GLU A 200 -8.57 -8.82 -14.55
CA GLU A 200 -8.89 -7.80 -15.55
C GLU A 200 -8.24 -8.15 -16.90
N PRO A 201 -8.95 -7.97 -18.03
CA PRO A 201 -8.33 -8.09 -19.35
C PRO A 201 -7.11 -7.17 -19.45
N ALA A 202 -5.99 -7.68 -19.95
CA ALA A 202 -4.75 -6.93 -20.06
C ALA A 202 -3.92 -7.43 -21.26
N PRO A 203 -2.95 -6.64 -21.77
CA PRO A 203 -2.11 -7.06 -22.87
C PRO A 203 -1.33 -8.35 -22.58
N THR A 204 -1.29 -9.25 -23.56
CA THR A 204 -0.75 -10.61 -23.39
C THR A 204 0.76 -10.67 -23.19
N TYR A 205 1.49 -9.59 -23.48
CA TYR A 205 2.93 -9.49 -23.27
C TYR A 205 3.32 -9.08 -21.83
N LEU A 206 2.37 -8.69 -20.98
CA LEU A 206 2.69 -8.24 -19.62
C LEU A 206 3.38 -9.30 -18.74
N PRO A 207 3.03 -10.60 -18.78
CA PRO A 207 3.77 -11.63 -18.06
C PRO A 207 5.26 -11.67 -18.45
N ASP A 208 5.58 -11.48 -19.72
CA ASP A 208 6.97 -11.48 -20.20
C ASP A 208 7.73 -10.24 -19.73
N LEU A 209 7.07 -9.07 -19.67
CA LEU A 209 7.67 -7.85 -19.12
C LEU A 209 7.91 -7.95 -17.61
N ILE A 210 7.01 -8.62 -16.88
CA ILE A 210 7.20 -8.93 -15.45
C ILE A 210 8.42 -9.82 -15.28
N ALA A 211 8.50 -10.93 -16.02
CA ALA A 211 9.64 -11.85 -15.97
C ALA A 211 10.96 -11.15 -16.32
N ALA A 212 10.97 -10.29 -17.34
CA ALA A 212 12.13 -9.49 -17.71
C ALA A 212 12.57 -8.55 -16.58
N LYS A 213 11.62 -7.89 -15.90
CA LYS A 213 11.94 -7.02 -14.76
C LYS A 213 12.44 -7.79 -13.54
N GLN A 214 11.94 -9.01 -13.32
CA GLN A 214 12.41 -9.88 -12.24
C GLN A 214 13.85 -10.36 -12.49
N ALA A 215 14.20 -10.62 -13.76
CA ALA A 215 15.54 -11.04 -14.15
C ALA A 215 16.58 -9.90 -14.15
N ALA A 216 16.17 -8.64 -14.33
CA ALA A 216 17.07 -7.49 -14.38
C ALA A 216 16.43 -6.22 -13.78
N GLU A 217 17.11 -5.58 -12.83
CA GLU A 217 16.61 -4.37 -12.16
C GLU A 217 16.35 -3.21 -13.13
N HIS A 218 17.35 -2.93 -13.97
CA HIS A 218 17.36 -1.84 -14.96
C HIS A 218 17.10 -2.35 -16.38
N GLY A 219 16.33 -3.43 -16.52
CA GLY A 219 15.89 -3.92 -17.83
C GLY A 219 15.08 -2.86 -18.57
N GLY A 220 15.40 -2.63 -19.85
CA GLY A 220 14.61 -1.79 -20.75
C GLY A 220 13.55 -2.60 -21.51
N LEU A 221 12.66 -1.89 -22.21
CA LEU A 221 11.61 -2.53 -23.04
C LEU A 221 12.17 -3.40 -24.18
N GLY A 222 13.32 -3.02 -24.74
CA GLY A 222 13.90 -3.67 -25.91
C GLY A 222 12.90 -3.73 -27.08
N ASP A 223 12.91 -4.86 -27.81
CA ASP A 223 11.96 -5.15 -28.89
C ASP A 223 10.73 -5.96 -28.41
N ALA A 224 10.50 -6.05 -27.09
CA ALA A 224 9.44 -6.91 -26.53
C ALA A 224 8.04 -6.48 -27.00
N VAL A 225 7.83 -5.17 -27.22
CA VAL A 225 6.60 -4.63 -27.78
C VAL A 225 6.88 -3.37 -28.59
N ALA A 226 6.29 -3.29 -29.79
CA ALA A 226 6.41 -2.11 -30.63
C ALA A 226 5.72 -0.90 -29.99
N GLY A 227 6.35 0.28 -30.03
CA GLY A 227 5.83 1.52 -29.45
C GLY A 227 4.35 1.82 -29.76
N PRO A 228 3.90 1.73 -31.03
CA PRO A 228 2.49 1.97 -31.37
C PRO A 228 1.50 0.97 -30.73
N VAL A 229 1.93 -0.28 -30.51
CA VAL A 229 1.13 -1.30 -29.81
C VAL A 229 1.02 -0.93 -28.34
N LEU A 230 2.15 -0.57 -27.72
CA LEU A 230 2.20 -0.14 -26.33
C LEU A 230 1.32 1.10 -26.06
N ASP A 231 1.42 2.11 -26.92
CA ASP A 231 0.65 3.35 -26.80
C ASP A 231 -0.86 3.11 -26.91
N ARG A 232 -1.27 2.27 -27.87
CA ARG A 232 -2.67 1.88 -28.03
C ARG A 232 -3.19 1.18 -26.77
N ASP A 233 -2.45 0.19 -26.26
CA ASP A 233 -2.90 -0.60 -25.12
C ASP A 233 -3.01 0.23 -23.83
N LEU A 234 -2.07 1.13 -23.60
CA LEU A 234 -2.14 2.07 -22.48
C LEU A 234 -3.32 3.05 -22.62
N ALA A 235 -3.57 3.55 -23.84
CA ALA A 235 -4.73 4.41 -24.11
C ALA A 235 -6.05 3.67 -23.88
N GLU A 236 -6.13 2.40 -24.28
CA GLU A 236 -7.30 1.56 -24.05
C GLU A 236 -7.55 1.30 -22.55
N LEU A 237 -6.50 0.99 -21.78
CA LEU A 237 -6.62 0.86 -20.33
C LEU A 237 -7.02 2.17 -19.63
N ALA A 238 -6.49 3.31 -20.09
CA ALA A 238 -6.90 4.62 -19.58
C ALA A 238 -8.36 4.93 -19.90
N SER A 239 -8.85 4.56 -21.09
CA SER A 239 -10.27 4.70 -21.46
C SER A 239 -11.18 3.79 -20.62
N ARG A 240 -10.74 2.55 -20.35
CA ARG A 240 -11.46 1.63 -19.45
C ARG A 240 -11.56 2.17 -18.03
N LEU A 241 -10.52 2.83 -17.52
CA LEU A 241 -10.57 3.48 -16.21
C LEU A 241 -11.60 4.62 -16.20
N ASP A 242 -11.66 5.42 -17.26
CA ASP A 242 -12.68 6.48 -17.39
C ASP A 242 -14.09 5.90 -17.43
N GLN A 243 -14.30 4.85 -18.23
CA GLN A 243 -15.58 4.15 -18.28
C GLN A 243 -15.98 3.60 -16.91
N ALA A 244 -15.08 2.88 -16.24
CA ALA A 244 -15.34 2.33 -14.92
C ALA A 244 -15.63 3.43 -13.87
N HIS A 245 -14.97 4.58 -13.97
CA HIS A 245 -15.25 5.75 -13.12
C HIS A 245 -16.66 6.33 -13.34
N HIS A 246 -17.17 6.27 -14.57
CA HIS A 246 -18.54 6.69 -14.88
C HIS A 246 -19.59 5.68 -14.42
N GLU A 247 -19.28 4.38 -14.48
CA GLU A 247 -20.22 3.30 -14.17
C GLU A 247 -20.21 2.86 -12.69
N THR A 248 -19.18 3.21 -11.93
CA THR A 248 -19.01 2.77 -10.54
C THR A 248 -20.16 3.22 -9.63
N ARG A 249 -20.48 2.38 -8.65
CA ARG A 249 -21.41 2.70 -7.55
C ARG A 249 -20.72 3.24 -6.30
N LEU A 250 -19.40 3.41 -6.33
CA LEU A 250 -18.67 4.01 -5.22
C LEU A 250 -19.14 5.46 -5.00
N PRO A 251 -19.24 5.91 -3.73
CA PRO A 251 -19.73 7.24 -3.42
C PRO A 251 -18.76 8.33 -3.88
N GLU A 252 -19.24 9.57 -3.92
CA GLU A 252 -18.39 10.74 -4.22
C GLU A 252 -17.56 11.19 -3.01
N GLN A 253 -18.08 10.95 -1.80
CA GLN A 253 -17.45 11.33 -0.54
C GLN A 253 -17.25 10.10 0.35
N PRO A 254 -16.19 10.06 1.18
CA PRO A 254 -16.03 9.03 2.18
C PRO A 254 -17.08 9.17 3.29
N ASP A 255 -17.56 8.06 3.84
CA ASP A 255 -18.57 8.03 4.92
C ASP A 255 -18.00 7.59 6.29
N GLY A 256 -16.74 7.13 6.33
CA GLY A 256 -16.09 6.63 7.54
C GLY A 256 -15.51 7.66 8.52
N LEU A 257 -15.73 8.97 8.33
CA LEU A 257 -15.02 10.01 9.08
C LEU A 257 -15.19 9.88 10.60
N ALA A 258 -16.41 9.65 11.08
CA ALA A 258 -16.70 9.59 12.52
C ALA A 258 -16.03 8.36 13.17
N GLN A 259 -16.16 7.19 12.54
CA GLN A 259 -15.58 5.93 13.02
C GLN A 259 -14.06 5.98 13.00
N LEU A 260 -13.47 6.57 11.95
CA LEU A 260 -12.03 6.77 11.87
C LEU A 260 -11.53 7.77 12.93
N ASN A 261 -12.28 8.83 13.21
CA ASN A 261 -11.97 9.75 14.30
C ASN A 261 -11.96 9.03 15.65
N GLU A 262 -13.02 8.28 15.96
CA GLU A 262 -13.11 7.52 17.21
C GLU A 262 -11.98 6.49 17.34
N LEU A 263 -11.59 5.84 16.24
CA LEU A 263 -10.45 4.93 16.22
C LEU A 263 -9.13 5.64 16.55
N VAL A 264 -8.88 6.81 15.95
CA VAL A 264 -7.68 7.62 16.26
C VAL A 264 -7.67 8.05 17.73
N VAL A 265 -8.81 8.49 18.27
CA VAL A 265 -8.92 8.90 19.67
C VAL A 265 -8.68 7.72 20.60
N THR A 266 -9.38 6.60 20.36
CA THR A 266 -9.31 5.40 21.21
C THR A 266 -7.90 4.79 21.25
N ALA A 267 -7.23 4.70 20.08
CA ALA A 267 -5.87 4.18 20.00
C ALA A 267 -4.90 5.00 20.87
N ARG A 268 -5.10 6.32 20.95
CA ARG A 268 -4.25 7.22 21.74
C ARG A 268 -4.54 7.16 23.23
N LEU A 269 -5.81 7.09 23.61
CA LEU A 269 -6.18 7.01 25.03
C LEU A 269 -5.76 5.67 25.64
N SER A 270 -5.82 4.58 24.86
CA SER A 270 -5.39 3.25 25.30
C SER A 270 -3.86 3.14 25.46
N ASP A 271 -3.08 3.79 24.59
CA ASP A 271 -1.61 3.88 24.73
C ASP A 271 -1.21 4.61 26.02
N ARG A 272 -1.92 5.69 26.39
CA ARG A 272 -1.64 6.41 27.65
C ARG A 272 -1.86 5.54 28.88
N VAL A 273 -2.95 4.76 28.91
CA VAL A 273 -3.21 3.84 30.03
C VAL A 273 -2.13 2.77 30.11
N SER A 274 -1.74 2.19 28.97
CA SER A 274 -0.70 1.16 28.92
C SER A 274 0.66 1.66 29.40
N ARG A 275 1.06 2.88 28.99
CA ARG A 275 2.32 3.50 29.45
C ARG A 275 2.27 3.91 30.92
N ALA A 276 1.16 4.48 31.40
CA ALA A 276 1.01 4.83 32.81
C ALA A 276 1.06 3.60 33.73
N LEU A 277 0.51 2.46 33.29
CA LEU A 277 0.61 1.18 34.01
C LEU A 277 2.04 0.61 33.99
N ALA A 278 2.74 0.71 32.86
CA ALA A 278 4.14 0.30 32.75
C ALA A 278 5.07 1.15 33.65
N GLU A 279 4.81 2.45 33.76
CA GLU A 279 5.56 3.38 34.61
C GLU A 279 5.26 3.21 36.11
N THR A 280 4.08 2.69 36.47
CA THR A 280 3.68 2.46 37.87
C THR A 280 4.01 1.06 38.40
N GLY A 281 4.52 0.15 37.56
CA GLY A 281 4.91 -1.20 37.97
C GLY A 281 3.76 -2.12 38.40
N VAL A 282 2.50 -1.70 38.19
CA VAL A 282 1.31 -2.46 38.57
C VAL A 282 0.97 -3.43 37.45
N ARG A 283 1.24 -4.73 37.65
CA ARG A 283 0.72 -5.78 36.75
C ARG A 283 -0.80 -5.84 36.90
N PRO A 284 -1.59 -5.96 35.82
CA PRO A 284 -3.01 -6.26 35.95
C PRO A 284 -3.17 -7.65 36.58
N GLY A 285 -3.96 -7.72 37.65
CA GLY A 285 -4.42 -8.98 38.26
C GLY A 285 -5.65 -9.54 37.56
#